data_AF-A0A1S2PUF4-F1
#
_entry.id   AF-A0A1S2PUF4-F1
#
_cell.length_a   1.000
_cell.length_b   1.000
_cell.length_c   1.000
_cell.angle_alpha   90.00
_cell.angle_beta   90.00
_cell.angle_gamma   90.00
#
_symmetry.space_group_name_H-M   'P 1'
#
loop_
_entity.id
_entity.type
_entity.pdbx_description
1 polymer ?
#
loop_
_entity_poly.entity_id
_entity_poly.type
_entity_poly.pdbx_seq_one_letter_code
_entity_poly.pdbx_strand_id
1 'polypeptide(L)'
;MLASHDNKWVFPAIAGGCLASAAFSVDYWPHISKGADERKRTPGSRNPRPAIPAVPDYVGKRIYRIRHGHKAWLDEDGHSRFAVERRMGHEVPGVEGTYSSVTVAMERAIMKALQDRWETFQAGPGLSE
;
A
#
# COMPACT_ATOMS: atom_id res chain seq x y z
N MET A 1 3.11 -17.31 -12.29
CA MET A 1 3.40 -15.94 -11.80
C MET A 1 4.80 -15.44 -12.15
N LEU A 2 5.87 -16.26 -12.16
CA LEU A 2 7.20 -15.79 -12.57
C LEU A 2 7.32 -15.40 -14.06
N ALA A 3 6.42 -15.88 -14.93
CA ALA A 3 6.46 -15.60 -16.37
C ALA A 3 6.02 -14.17 -16.76
N SER A 4 5.51 -13.35 -15.83
CA SER A 4 5.01 -12.00 -16.13
C SER A 4 5.98 -10.87 -15.80
N HIS A 5 7.20 -11.17 -15.32
CA HIS A 5 8.18 -10.16 -14.94
C HIS A 5 9.63 -10.66 -15.08
N ASP A 6 10.53 -9.76 -15.48
CA ASP A 6 11.94 -10.05 -15.74
C ASP A 6 12.83 -10.05 -14.47
N ASN A 7 12.23 -9.82 -13.30
CA ASN A 7 12.92 -9.78 -12.02
C ASN A 7 12.35 -10.84 -11.07
N LYS A 8 13.18 -11.34 -10.15
CA LYS A 8 12.74 -12.23 -9.06
C LYS A 8 11.67 -11.58 -8.16
N TRP A 9 11.64 -10.25 -8.10
CA TRP A 9 10.72 -9.47 -7.28
C TRP A 9 9.66 -8.79 -8.14
N VAL A 10 8.39 -8.86 -7.71
CA VAL A 10 7.27 -8.14 -8.34
C VAL A 10 7.46 -6.62 -8.23
N PHE A 11 7.99 -6.15 -7.10
CA PHE A 11 8.34 -4.75 -6.88
C PHE A 11 9.84 -4.64 -6.59
N PRO A 12 10.67 -4.36 -7.62
CA PRO A 12 12.10 -4.18 -7.42
C PRO A 12 12.40 -2.81 -6.77
N ALA A 13 13.41 -2.78 -5.91
CA ALA A 13 14.01 -1.54 -5.44
C ALA A 13 14.75 -0.83 -6.59
N ILE A 14 15.15 0.43 -6.39
CA ILE A 14 15.87 1.22 -7.41
C ILE A 14 17.13 0.50 -7.94
N ALA A 15 17.80 -0.30 -7.10
CA ALA A 15 18.97 -1.09 -7.48
C ALA A 15 18.65 -2.52 -7.94
N GLY A 16 17.38 -2.85 -8.22
CA GLY A 16 16.93 -4.18 -8.65
C GLY A 16 16.74 -5.20 -7.53
N GLY A 17 17.03 -4.83 -6.27
CA GLY A 17 16.85 -5.68 -5.08
C GLY A 17 15.40 -5.81 -4.61
N CYS A 18 15.19 -6.49 -3.48
CA CYS A 18 13.85 -6.62 -2.87
C CYS A 18 13.41 -5.27 -2.30
N LEU A 19 12.33 -4.67 -2.81
CA LEU A 19 11.82 -3.42 -2.26
C LEU A 19 11.34 -3.60 -0.81
N ALA A 20 10.79 -4.76 -0.46
CA ALA A 20 10.30 -5.04 0.89
C ALA A 20 11.38 -5.02 1.98
N SER A 21 12.67 -5.16 1.63
CA SER A 21 13.76 -5.02 2.60
C SER A 21 14.19 -3.57 2.85
N ALA A 22 13.65 -2.60 2.11
CA ALA A 22 13.95 -1.20 2.35
C ALA A 22 13.29 -0.69 3.65
N ALA A 23 13.96 0.22 4.35
CA ALA A 23 13.42 0.88 5.53
C ALA A 23 12.38 1.95 5.13
N PHE A 24 11.23 1.52 4.60
CA PHE A 24 10.20 2.40 4.03
C PHE A 24 9.79 3.59 4.89
N SER A 25 9.67 3.38 6.20
CA SER A 25 9.29 4.42 7.16
C SER A 25 10.32 5.55 7.26
N VAL A 26 11.58 5.28 6.95
CA VAL A 26 12.71 6.22 7.04
C VAL A 26 13.07 6.74 5.65
N ASP A 27 13.20 5.85 4.68
CA ASP A 27 13.80 6.17 3.37
C ASP A 27 12.80 6.71 2.36
N TYR A 28 11.51 6.38 2.49
CA TYR A 28 10.48 6.72 1.49
C TYR A 28 9.37 7.58 2.07
N TRP A 29 8.81 7.18 3.21
CA TRP A 29 7.64 7.83 3.79
C TRP A 29 7.80 9.33 4.07
N PRO A 30 8.95 9.84 4.60
CA PRO A 30 9.11 11.27 4.81
C PRO A 30 9.05 12.07 3.51
N HIS A 31 9.55 11.50 2.41
CA HIS A 31 9.55 12.14 1.09
C HIS A 31 8.17 12.12 0.44
N ILE A 32 7.37 11.08 0.66
CA ILE A 32 5.98 11.02 0.18
C ILE A 32 5.09 11.97 0.99
N SER A 33 5.25 11.99 2.31
CA SER A 33 4.41 12.81 3.20
C SER A 33 4.72 14.30 3.10
N LYS A 34 6.00 14.70 3.10
CA LYS A 34 6.42 16.12 3.12
C LYS A 34 6.78 16.65 1.73
N GLY A 35 6.79 15.80 0.72
CA GLY A 35 7.44 16.10 -0.54
C GLY A 35 8.95 16.05 -0.41
N ALA A 36 9.63 16.15 -1.55
CA ALA A 36 11.07 16.24 -1.59
C ALA A 36 11.54 16.88 -2.90
N ASP A 37 12.51 17.78 -2.81
CA ASP A 37 13.09 18.39 -4.01
C ASP A 37 13.81 17.37 -4.89
N GLU A 38 14.00 17.73 -6.15
CA GLU A 38 14.81 16.98 -7.10
C GLU A 38 16.22 16.76 -6.53
N ARG A 39 16.67 15.50 -6.56
CA ARG A 39 18.06 15.15 -6.28
C ARG A 39 18.74 14.74 -7.58
N LYS A 40 19.55 15.66 -8.14
CA LYS A 40 20.39 15.40 -9.31
C LYS A 40 21.57 14.49 -8.93
N ARG A 41 22.07 13.76 -9.92
CA ARG A 41 23.28 12.94 -9.77
C ARG A 41 24.50 13.86 -9.70
N THR A 42 25.20 13.87 -8.57
CA THR A 42 26.49 14.53 -8.38
C THR A 42 27.54 13.51 -7.93
N PRO A 43 28.85 13.77 -8.11
CA PRO A 43 29.89 12.94 -7.52
C PRO A 43 29.69 12.84 -5.99
N GLY A 44 29.41 11.62 -5.49
CA GLY A 44 29.12 11.35 -4.08
C GLY A 44 27.63 11.39 -3.69
N SER A 45 26.71 11.76 -4.60
CA SER A 45 25.27 11.70 -4.29
C SER A 45 24.74 10.26 -4.30
N ARG A 46 23.73 9.99 -3.46
CA ARG A 46 22.83 8.82 -3.59
C ARG A 46 22.14 8.81 -4.97
N ASN A 47 21.46 7.72 -5.29
CA ASN A 47 20.70 7.55 -6.54
C ASN A 47 19.84 8.78 -6.87
N PRO A 48 19.79 9.22 -8.14
CA PRO A 48 18.99 10.38 -8.54
C PRO A 48 17.52 10.16 -8.19
N ARG A 49 16.81 11.24 -7.88
CA ARG A 49 15.39 11.20 -7.52
C ARG A 49 14.69 12.42 -8.14
N PRO A 50 13.56 12.26 -8.83
CA PRO A 50 12.76 13.41 -9.27
C PRO A 50 12.20 14.19 -8.07
N ALA A 51 11.69 15.40 -8.33
CA ALA A 51 10.91 16.11 -7.34
C ALA A 51 9.63 15.31 -7.01
N ILE A 52 9.29 15.23 -5.73
CA ILE A 52 8.10 14.54 -5.22
C ILE A 52 7.20 15.61 -4.61
N PRO A 53 5.96 15.79 -5.10
CA PRO A 53 5.02 16.71 -4.47
C PRO A 53 4.64 16.21 -3.07
N ALA A 54 4.46 17.14 -2.15
CA ALA A 54 3.93 16.81 -0.83
C ALA A 54 2.48 16.35 -0.96
N VAL A 55 2.08 15.40 -0.10
CA VAL A 55 0.67 15.06 0.10
C VAL A 55 0.22 15.73 1.39
N PRO A 56 -0.50 16.89 1.33
CA PRO A 56 -0.80 17.70 2.51
C PRO A 56 -1.48 16.89 3.62
N ASP A 57 -2.38 15.99 3.26
CA ASP A 57 -3.10 15.13 4.18
C ASP A 57 -2.21 14.15 4.95
N TYR A 58 -0.99 13.89 4.48
CA TYR A 58 -0.05 12.97 5.12
C TYR A 58 1.10 13.65 5.86
N VAL A 59 1.19 14.98 5.83
CA VAL A 59 2.21 15.72 6.58
C VAL A 59 2.08 15.39 8.08
N GLY A 60 3.19 14.96 8.70
CA GLY A 60 3.24 14.59 10.11
C GLY A 60 2.59 13.25 10.48
N LYS A 61 1.90 12.58 9.54
CA LYS A 61 1.33 11.25 9.78
C LYS A 61 2.42 10.18 9.62
N ARG A 62 2.27 9.07 10.33
CA ARG A 62 3.13 7.88 10.20
C ARG A 62 2.56 6.94 9.13
N ILE A 63 3.44 6.24 8.40
CA ILE A 63 3.03 5.30 7.33
C ILE A 63 2.00 4.26 7.78
N TYR A 64 2.08 3.77 9.03
CA TYR A 64 1.14 2.78 9.56
C TYR A 64 -0.32 3.27 9.60
N ARG A 65 -0.56 4.60 9.54
CA ARG A 65 -1.91 5.16 9.42
C ARG A 65 -2.60 4.74 8.12
N ILE A 66 -1.84 4.48 7.05
CA ILE A 66 -2.39 3.92 5.80
C ILE A 66 -2.96 2.52 6.06
N ARG A 67 -2.24 1.69 6.81
CA ARG A 67 -2.75 0.37 7.22
C ARG A 67 -4.03 0.47 8.07
N HIS A 68 -4.13 1.46 8.96
CA HIS A 68 -5.38 1.70 9.69
C HIS A 68 -6.52 2.16 8.79
N GLY A 69 -6.25 3.05 7.83
CA GLY A 69 -7.25 3.46 6.84
C GLY A 69 -7.75 2.29 6.01
N HIS A 70 -6.84 1.40 5.60
CA HIS A 70 -7.19 0.17 4.90
C HIS A 70 -8.17 -0.70 5.70
N LYS A 71 -7.94 -0.90 7.01
CA LYS A 71 -8.92 -1.62 7.85
C LYS A 71 -10.28 -0.93 7.88
N ALA A 72 -10.30 0.39 8.08
CA ALA A 72 -11.53 1.16 8.14
C ALA A 72 -12.36 1.05 6.85
N TRP A 73 -11.71 1.09 5.68
CA TRP A 73 -12.41 0.90 4.39
C TRP A 73 -13.01 -0.50 4.27
N LEU A 74 -12.29 -1.53 4.69
CA LEU A 74 -12.84 -2.89 4.67
C LEU A 74 -14.04 -3.07 5.61
N ASP A 75 -14.01 -2.39 6.77
CA ASP A 75 -15.12 -2.38 7.72
C ASP A 75 -16.32 -1.58 7.14
N GLU A 76 -16.07 -0.44 6.49
CA GLU A 76 -17.09 0.36 5.77
C GLU A 76 -17.76 -0.42 4.64
N ASP A 77 -16.99 -1.20 3.88
CA ASP A 77 -17.48 -2.03 2.77
C ASP A 77 -18.24 -3.29 3.24
N GLY A 78 -18.38 -3.48 4.57
CA GLY A 78 -19.20 -4.54 5.17
C GLY A 78 -18.62 -5.95 5.02
N HIS A 79 -17.31 -6.09 4.88
CA HIS A 79 -16.68 -7.40 4.79
C HIS A 79 -16.73 -8.16 6.12
N SER A 80 -16.70 -9.50 6.04
CA SER A 80 -16.60 -10.37 7.22
C SER A 80 -15.41 -9.95 8.10
N ARG A 81 -15.66 -9.72 9.39
CA ARG A 81 -14.63 -9.40 10.38
C ARG A 81 -13.46 -10.38 10.30
N PHE A 82 -13.73 -11.68 10.20
CA PHE A 82 -12.68 -12.69 10.07
C PHE A 82 -11.80 -12.43 8.84
N ALA A 83 -12.40 -12.18 7.67
CA ALA A 83 -11.65 -11.90 6.46
C ALA A 83 -10.83 -10.60 6.56
N VAL A 84 -11.38 -9.55 7.18
CA VAL A 84 -10.67 -8.30 7.45
C VAL A 84 -9.48 -8.55 8.36
N GLU A 85 -9.67 -9.14 9.54
CA GLU A 85 -8.60 -9.37 10.52
C GLU A 85 -7.49 -10.27 9.94
N ARG A 86 -7.84 -11.33 9.20
CA ARG A 86 -6.87 -12.19 8.52
C ARG A 86 -6.09 -11.45 7.44
N ARG A 87 -6.75 -10.60 6.64
CA ARG A 87 -6.08 -9.72 5.65
C ARG A 87 -5.17 -8.70 6.31
N MET A 88 -5.55 -8.21 7.47
CA MET A 88 -4.72 -7.36 8.32
C MET A 88 -3.56 -8.13 8.97
N GLY A 89 -3.42 -9.44 8.74
CA GLY A 89 -2.40 -10.27 9.36
C GLY A 89 -2.57 -10.42 10.88
N HIS A 90 -3.76 -10.15 11.40
CA HIS A 90 -4.08 -10.34 12.80
C HIS A 90 -4.47 -11.80 13.06
N GLU A 91 -4.21 -12.23 14.29
CA GLU A 91 -4.75 -13.48 14.83
C GLU A 91 -6.16 -13.22 15.35
N VAL A 92 -7.11 -14.07 14.98
CA VAL A 92 -8.49 -14.00 15.46
C VAL A 92 -8.60 -14.97 16.64
N PRO A 93 -8.88 -14.51 17.86
CA PRO A 93 -8.96 -15.39 19.02
C PRO A 93 -10.26 -16.21 19.05
N GLY A 94 -10.22 -17.35 19.74
CA GLY A 94 -11.39 -18.16 20.04
C GLY A 94 -11.83 -19.10 18.92
N VAL A 95 -13.05 -19.64 19.07
CA VAL A 95 -13.65 -20.64 18.16
C VAL A 95 -13.68 -20.15 16.71
N GLU A 96 -13.98 -18.87 16.50
CA GLU A 96 -13.98 -18.26 15.17
C GLU A 96 -12.60 -18.38 14.51
N GLY A 97 -11.51 -18.11 15.24
CA GLY A 97 -10.14 -18.29 14.79
C GLY A 97 -9.78 -19.73 14.45
N THR A 98 -10.26 -20.67 15.25
CA THR A 98 -9.96 -22.10 15.09
C THR A 98 -10.65 -22.73 13.89
N TYR A 99 -11.91 -22.36 13.64
CA TYR A 99 -12.77 -23.08 12.69
C TYR A 99 -13.10 -22.29 11.42
N SER A 100 -12.78 -20.99 11.36
CA SER A 100 -13.01 -20.19 10.15
C SER A 100 -11.83 -20.26 9.21
N SER A 101 -12.10 -20.07 7.92
CA SER A 101 -11.08 -19.97 6.88
C SER A 101 -11.48 -18.87 5.91
N VAL A 102 -10.48 -18.15 5.38
CA VAL A 102 -10.72 -17.17 4.33
C VAL A 102 -10.97 -17.93 3.04
N THR A 103 -12.12 -17.70 2.41
CA THR A 103 -12.44 -18.33 1.13
C THR A 103 -11.98 -17.44 -0.02
N VAL A 104 -11.75 -18.04 -1.19
CA VAL A 104 -11.43 -17.30 -2.42
C VAL A 104 -12.52 -16.26 -2.76
N ALA A 105 -13.79 -16.57 -2.47
CA ALA A 105 -14.89 -15.64 -2.70
C ALA A 105 -14.78 -14.39 -1.80
N MET A 106 -14.39 -14.54 -0.53
CA MET A 106 -14.15 -13.42 0.38
C MET A 106 -12.98 -12.55 -0.10
N GLU A 107 -11.88 -13.16 -0.55
CA GLU A 107 -10.74 -12.40 -1.09
C GLU A 107 -11.10 -11.62 -2.35
N ARG A 108 -11.87 -12.25 -3.26
CA ARG A 108 -12.35 -11.60 -4.49
C ARG A 108 -13.31 -10.45 -4.17
N ALA A 109 -14.18 -10.61 -3.18
CA ALA A 109 -15.08 -9.54 -2.75
C ALA A 109 -14.30 -8.33 -2.23
N ILE A 110 -13.26 -8.56 -1.41
CA ILE A 110 -12.37 -7.50 -0.94
C ILE A 110 -11.63 -6.83 -2.09
N MET A 111 -11.06 -7.62 -3.01
CA MET A 111 -10.39 -7.07 -4.20
C MET A 111 -11.33 -6.19 -5.02
N LYS A 112 -12.56 -6.64 -5.23
CA LYS A 112 -13.56 -5.89 -5.99
C LYS A 112 -13.91 -4.56 -5.30
N ALA A 113 -14.21 -4.57 -4.01
CA ALA A 113 -14.56 -3.35 -3.27
C ALA A 113 -13.43 -2.31 -3.31
N LEU A 114 -12.18 -2.74 -3.12
CA LEU A 114 -11.02 -1.86 -3.21
C LEU A 114 -10.81 -1.30 -4.64
N GLN A 115 -11.05 -2.12 -5.67
CA GLN A 115 -10.98 -1.69 -7.06
C GLN A 115 -12.08 -0.67 -7.37
N ASP A 116 -13.33 -0.94 -7.00
CA ASP A 116 -14.46 -0.03 -7.21
C ASP A 116 -14.21 1.32 -6.52
N ARG A 117 -13.67 1.30 -5.30
CA ARG A 117 -13.30 2.51 -4.54
C ARG A 117 -12.21 3.31 -5.24
N TRP A 118 -11.20 2.63 -5.79
CA TRP A 118 -10.14 3.28 -6.57
C TRP A 118 -10.68 3.90 -7.86
N GLU A 119 -11.48 3.16 -8.63
CA GLU A 119 -12.08 3.65 -9.89
C GLU A 119 -13.01 4.84 -9.64
N THR A 120 -13.79 4.80 -8.56
CA THR A 120 -14.65 5.91 -8.14
C THR A 120 -13.83 7.15 -7.78
N PHE A 121 -12.71 6.98 -7.07
CA PHE A 121 -11.81 8.08 -6.76
C PHE A 121 -11.20 8.69 -8.02
N GLN A 122 -10.74 7.85 -8.97
CA GLN A 122 -10.18 8.30 -10.24
C GLN A 122 -11.21 9.03 -11.12
N ALA A 123 -12.49 8.63 -11.05
CA ALA A 123 -13.59 9.26 -11.78
C ALA A 123 -14.07 10.59 -11.14
N GLY A 124 -13.58 10.95 -9.94
CA GLY A 124 -13.87 12.22 -9.29
C GLY A 124 -13.35 13.44 -10.09
N PRO A 125 -13.81 14.66 -9.78
CA PRO A 125 -13.67 15.85 -10.62
C PRO A 125 -12.25 16.47 -10.68
N GLY A 126 -11.19 15.66 -10.75
CA GLY A 126 -9.81 16.15 -10.77
C GLY A 126 -8.81 15.36 -11.62
N LEU A 127 -9.25 14.35 -12.38
CA LEU A 127 -8.36 13.55 -13.25
C LEU A 127 -8.91 13.31 -14.66
N SER A 128 -9.98 14.03 -15.04
CA SER A 128 -10.37 14.18 -16.46
C SER A 128 -9.68 15.42 -17.02
N GLU A 129 -8.48 15.20 -17.58
CA GLU A 129 -7.72 15.96 -18.60
C GLU A 129 -6.20 15.91 -18.35
#